data_AF-A0AAE4FNG1-F1
#
_entry.id   AF-A0AAE4FNG1-F1
#
_cell.length_a   1.000
_cell.length_b   1.000
_cell.length_c   1.000
_cell.angle_alpha   90.00
_cell.angle_beta   90.00
_cell.angle_gamma   90.00
#
_symmetry.space_group_name_H-M   'P 1'
#
loop_
_entity.id
_entity.type
_entity.pdbx_description
1 polymer ?
#
loop_
_entity_poly.entity_id
_entity_poly.type
_entity_poly.pdbx_seq_one_letter_code
_entity_poly.pdbx_strand_id
1 'polypeptide(L)'
;MNEVENVISSSVHSCNPRAWNEDHISYTWLQGITQNFRDVTITDIPSCFSMAWDAYKADGVLEEDHGDIAILIRLTFPKQKSLTGVAFLEAKRRYTSGGYTKLNWKQLEYQSSKVSNHQILLYDNQPTDACVINLLKQGFCHLCFSIPYQSTQAIVVPTPHVLALRSRAKKINSLGLPLAYKICCRYLQGLDLDFSSQLVSDVQSGVLDGVKYLLVAHVAQGDTDEPTTQSIEINRERYRRLPYNDRN
;
A
#
# COMPACT_ATOMS: atom_id res chain seq x y z
N MET A 1 -4.30 0.10 14.45
CA MET A 1 -3.38 1.05 13.74
C MET A 1 -1.90 0.71 13.99
N ASN A 2 -1.39 0.76 15.23
CA ASN A 2 -0.03 0.28 15.55
C ASN A 2 0.21 -1.19 15.18
N GLU A 3 -0.82 -2.02 15.28
CA GLU A 3 -0.73 -3.44 14.90
C GLU A 3 -0.42 -3.62 13.41
N VAL A 4 -0.98 -2.79 12.52
CA VAL A 4 -0.70 -2.85 11.08
C VAL A 4 0.76 -2.49 10.81
N GLU A 5 1.29 -1.46 11.49
CA GLU A 5 2.71 -1.12 11.40
C GLU A 5 3.61 -2.25 11.90
N ASN A 6 3.27 -2.87 13.03
CA ASN A 6 4.03 -3.99 13.58
C ASN A 6 4.07 -5.17 12.60
N VAL A 7 2.94 -5.50 11.97
CA VAL A 7 2.86 -6.57 10.97
C VAL A 7 3.68 -6.23 9.73
N ILE A 8 3.56 -5.01 9.19
CA ILE A 8 4.34 -4.58 8.02
C ILE A 8 5.84 -4.57 8.34
N SER A 9 6.25 -3.89 9.40
CA SER A 9 7.67 -3.76 9.75
C SER A 9 8.29 -5.12 10.08
N SER A 10 7.59 -6.01 10.81
CA SER A 10 8.08 -7.37 11.07
C SER A 10 8.19 -8.20 9.80
N SER A 11 7.23 -8.06 8.87
CA SER A 11 7.26 -8.73 7.55
C SER A 11 8.48 -8.29 6.75
N VAL A 12 8.71 -6.98 6.63
CA VAL A 12 9.89 -6.42 5.94
C VAL A 12 11.18 -6.85 6.62
N HIS A 13 11.24 -6.79 7.96
CA HIS A 13 12.40 -7.22 8.75
C HIS A 13 12.78 -8.68 8.47
N SER A 14 11.79 -9.57 8.49
CA SER A 14 11.98 -11.02 8.33
C SER A 14 12.58 -11.43 6.99
N CYS A 15 12.48 -10.58 5.97
CA CYS A 15 13.03 -10.83 4.64
C CYS A 15 14.56 -10.63 4.59
N ASN A 16 15.14 -9.81 5.48
CA ASN A 16 16.56 -9.51 5.47
C ASN A 16 17.38 -10.55 6.29
N PRO A 17 18.57 -10.99 5.83
CA PRO A 17 19.23 -10.63 4.58
C PRO A 17 18.91 -11.57 3.40
N ARG A 18 18.41 -12.78 3.67
CA ARG A 18 18.39 -13.89 2.69
C ARG A 18 17.36 -13.72 1.58
N ALA A 19 16.22 -13.12 1.90
CA ALA A 19 15.11 -12.89 0.96
C ALA A 19 14.87 -11.39 0.75
N TRP A 20 15.93 -10.58 0.83
CA TRP A 20 15.88 -9.13 0.64
C TRP A 20 15.67 -8.81 -0.84
N ASN A 21 14.46 -9.00 -1.33
CA ASN A 21 14.04 -8.79 -2.72
C ASN A 21 12.66 -8.12 -2.72
N GLU A 22 12.47 -7.13 -3.58
CA GLU A 22 11.29 -6.27 -3.62
C GLU A 22 9.98 -7.09 -3.77
N ASP A 23 9.96 -8.10 -4.63
CA ASP A 23 8.80 -8.97 -4.82
C ASP A 23 8.48 -9.77 -3.57
N HIS A 24 9.50 -10.38 -2.95
CA HIS A 24 9.30 -11.21 -1.77
C HIS A 24 8.90 -10.40 -0.54
N ILE A 25 9.46 -9.20 -0.38
CA ILE A 25 9.06 -8.27 0.67
C ILE A 25 7.60 -7.88 0.47
N SER A 26 7.21 -7.52 -0.76
CA SER A 26 5.85 -7.13 -1.12
C SER A 26 4.84 -8.24 -0.81
N TYR A 27 5.14 -9.46 -1.26
CA TYR A 27 4.36 -10.65 -0.94
C TYR A 27 4.20 -10.84 0.57
N THR A 28 5.29 -10.74 1.33
CA THR A 28 5.30 -11.07 2.76
C THR A 28 4.43 -10.12 3.58
N TRP A 29 4.52 -8.80 3.35
CA TRP A 29 3.68 -7.86 4.11
C TRP A 29 2.22 -7.89 3.66
N LEU A 30 1.94 -8.09 2.37
CA LEU A 30 0.57 -8.27 1.88
C LEU A 30 -0.09 -9.49 2.51
N GLN A 31 0.63 -10.62 2.53
CA GLN A 31 0.19 -11.84 3.20
C GLN A 31 0.02 -11.61 4.71
N GLY A 32 0.97 -10.93 5.37
CA GLY A 32 0.89 -10.63 6.80
C GLY A 32 -0.36 -9.80 7.14
N ILE A 33 -0.64 -8.75 6.36
CA ILE A 33 -1.81 -7.91 6.56
C ILE A 33 -3.11 -8.71 6.44
N THR A 34 -3.28 -9.48 5.36
CA THR A 34 -4.54 -10.20 5.13
C THR A 34 -4.75 -11.30 6.16
N GLN A 35 -3.68 -11.97 6.60
CA GLN A 35 -3.75 -13.00 7.65
C GLN A 35 -4.18 -12.44 9.01
N ASN A 36 -3.71 -11.25 9.39
CA ASN A 36 -3.93 -10.72 10.73
C ASN A 36 -5.22 -9.89 10.85
N PHE A 37 -5.76 -9.38 9.74
CA PHE A 37 -6.78 -8.32 9.78
C PHE A 37 -7.88 -8.53 8.74
N ARG A 38 -8.25 -9.79 8.46
CA ARG A 38 -9.16 -10.15 7.37
C ARG A 38 -10.44 -9.31 7.36
N ASP A 39 -11.08 -9.26 8.52
CA ASP A 39 -12.32 -8.55 8.79
C ASP A 39 -12.11 -7.72 10.07
N VAL A 40 -12.20 -6.40 9.95
CA VAL A 40 -11.94 -5.47 11.07
C VAL A 40 -13.09 -4.48 11.18
N THR A 41 -13.57 -4.27 12.40
CA THR A 41 -14.50 -3.20 12.73
C THR A 41 -13.79 -2.19 13.62
N ILE A 42 -13.76 -0.92 13.20
CA ILE A 42 -13.20 0.17 14.01
C ILE A 42 -14.37 0.96 14.61
N THR A 43 -14.50 0.88 15.94
CA THR A 43 -15.59 1.50 16.71
C THR A 43 -15.19 2.77 17.46
N ASP A 44 -13.89 3.02 17.62
CA ASP A 44 -13.38 4.03 18.55
C ASP A 44 -13.13 5.41 17.90
N ILE A 45 -13.72 5.65 16.72
CA ILE A 45 -13.65 6.92 16.00
C ILE A 45 -15.07 7.41 15.68
N PRO A 46 -15.28 8.74 15.52
CA PRO A 46 -16.63 9.30 15.28
C PRO A 46 -17.36 8.72 14.06
N SER A 47 -16.63 8.13 13.12
CA SER A 47 -17.16 7.42 11.96
C SER A 47 -16.78 5.94 12.04
N CYS A 48 -17.67 5.11 12.61
CA CYS A 48 -17.50 3.67 12.59
C CYS A 48 -17.40 3.18 11.14
N PHE A 49 -16.43 2.32 10.87
CA PHE A 49 -16.38 1.59 9.62
C PHE A 49 -15.94 0.14 9.87
N SER A 50 -16.49 -0.74 9.05
CA SER A 50 -16.04 -2.11 8.92
C SER A 50 -15.26 -2.26 7.62
N MET A 51 -14.35 -3.22 7.58
CA MET A 51 -13.59 -3.53 6.38
C MET A 51 -13.36 -5.03 6.23
N ALA A 52 -13.29 -5.46 4.98
CA ALA A 52 -12.79 -6.76 4.59
C ALA A 52 -11.72 -6.58 3.50
N TRP A 53 -10.61 -7.29 3.59
CA TRP A 53 -9.58 -7.25 2.56
C TRP A 53 -8.95 -8.59 2.21
N ASP A 54 -8.33 -8.64 1.05
CA ASP A 54 -7.66 -9.83 0.52
C ASP A 54 -6.56 -9.41 -0.44
N ALA A 55 -5.60 -10.29 -0.66
CA ALA A 55 -4.43 -9.98 -1.49
C ALA A 55 -4.25 -11.05 -2.56
N TYR A 56 -3.81 -10.60 -3.72
CA TYR A 56 -3.64 -11.41 -4.91
C TYR A 56 -2.29 -11.10 -5.57
N LYS A 57 -1.81 -12.08 -6.33
CA LYS A 57 -0.66 -11.95 -7.20
C LYS A 57 -1.08 -12.29 -8.62
N ALA A 58 -0.68 -11.46 -9.57
CA ALA A 58 -0.88 -11.74 -10.97
C ALA A 58 0.06 -12.87 -11.45
N ASP A 59 -0.46 -13.74 -12.32
CA ASP A 59 0.31 -14.77 -13.00
C ASP A 59 0.87 -14.24 -14.34
N GLY A 60 2.04 -14.73 -14.73
CA GLY A 60 2.65 -14.45 -16.03
C GLY A 60 3.70 -13.34 -16.01
N VAL A 61 4.11 -12.92 -17.22
CA VAL A 61 5.00 -11.77 -17.43
C VAL A 61 4.11 -10.55 -17.61
N LEU A 62 4.35 -9.52 -16.81
CA LEU A 62 3.58 -8.29 -16.80
C LEU A 62 4.46 -7.14 -17.27
N GLU A 63 3.88 -6.18 -18.00
CA GLU A 63 4.49 -4.87 -18.17
C GLU A 63 4.14 -4.00 -16.95
N GLU A 64 5.14 -3.42 -16.28
CA GLU A 64 4.97 -2.70 -14.99
C GLU A 64 4.59 -1.22 -15.21
N ASP A 65 3.53 -0.97 -15.98
CA ASP A 65 3.13 0.35 -16.47
C ASP A 65 2.63 1.30 -15.38
N HIS A 66 2.11 0.73 -14.29
CA HIS A 66 1.53 1.48 -13.18
C HIS A 66 2.24 1.21 -11.84
N GLY A 67 3.30 0.40 -11.84
CA GLY A 67 4.06 0.02 -10.66
C GLY A 67 3.88 -1.45 -10.24
N ASP A 68 4.51 -1.80 -9.13
CA ASP A 68 4.57 -3.18 -8.62
C ASP A 68 3.28 -3.63 -7.93
N ILE A 69 2.56 -2.69 -7.29
CA ILE A 69 1.41 -2.99 -6.41
C ILE A 69 0.26 -2.02 -6.69
N ALA A 70 -0.95 -2.56 -6.87
CA ALA A 70 -2.19 -1.77 -6.78
C ALA A 70 -2.94 -2.07 -5.48
N ILE A 71 -3.60 -1.04 -4.94
CA ILE A 71 -4.50 -1.13 -3.79
C ILE A 71 -5.88 -0.66 -4.28
N LEU A 72 -6.76 -1.61 -4.57
CA LEU A 72 -8.12 -1.39 -5.07
C LEU A 72 -9.10 -1.34 -3.90
N ILE A 73 -9.77 -0.21 -3.74
CA ILE A 73 -10.66 0.04 -2.59
C ILE A 73 -12.06 0.37 -3.08
N ARG A 74 -13.03 -0.42 -2.63
CA ARG A 74 -14.45 -0.09 -2.72
C ARG A 74 -14.90 0.53 -1.41
N LEU A 75 -15.39 1.76 -1.48
CA LEU A 75 -16.03 2.46 -0.38
C LEU A 75 -17.55 2.33 -0.54
N THR A 76 -18.23 1.90 0.50
CA THR A 76 -19.69 1.88 0.58
C THR A 76 -20.13 2.88 1.64
N PHE A 77 -20.98 3.82 1.23
CA PHE A 77 -21.54 4.90 2.03
C PHE A 77 -23.00 4.58 2.38
N PRO A 78 -23.59 5.29 3.36
CA PRO A 78 -25.02 5.18 3.66
C PRO A 78 -25.89 5.31 2.41
N LYS A 79 -27.01 4.59 2.39
CA LYS A 79 -27.91 4.46 1.23
C LYS A 79 -27.28 3.69 0.05
N GLN A 80 -26.37 2.76 0.33
CA GLN A 80 -25.75 1.84 -0.66
C GLN A 80 -25.07 2.57 -1.84
N LYS A 81 -24.62 3.80 -1.64
CA LYS A 81 -23.80 4.49 -2.63
C LYS A 81 -22.38 3.95 -2.53
N SER A 82 -21.76 3.62 -3.66
CA SER A 82 -20.39 3.13 -3.67
C SER A 82 -19.48 3.90 -4.61
N LEU A 83 -18.21 3.95 -4.24
CA LEU A 83 -17.13 4.51 -5.04
C LEU A 83 -15.95 3.54 -5.01
N THR A 84 -15.36 3.26 -6.18
CA THR A 84 -14.17 2.41 -6.27
C THR A 84 -13.01 3.25 -6.76
N GLY A 85 -11.88 3.17 -6.08
CA GLY A 85 -10.65 3.86 -6.45
C GLY A 85 -9.44 2.96 -6.26
N VAL A 86 -8.31 3.36 -6.86
CA VAL A 86 -7.07 2.58 -6.84
C VAL A 86 -5.86 3.45 -6.50
N ALA A 87 -4.96 2.95 -5.67
CA ALA A 87 -3.63 3.52 -5.46
C ALA A 87 -2.57 2.60 -6.08
N PHE A 88 -1.48 3.20 -6.55
CA PHE A 88 -0.39 2.50 -7.22
C PHE A 88 0.96 2.77 -6.56
N LEU A 89 1.76 1.72 -6.36
CA LEU A 89 3.04 1.76 -5.68
C LEU A 89 4.14 1.06 -6.50
N GLU A 90 5.22 1.78 -6.78
CA GLU A 90 6.48 1.23 -7.28
C GLU A 90 7.38 0.87 -6.08
N ALA A 91 7.65 -0.42 -5.86
CA ALA A 91 8.40 -0.93 -4.72
C ALA A 91 9.91 -0.94 -4.98
N LYS A 92 10.70 -0.38 -4.06
CA LYS A 92 12.17 -0.38 -4.14
C LYS A 92 12.80 -0.62 -2.78
N ARG A 93 13.73 -1.56 -2.70
CA ARG A 93 14.48 -1.83 -1.47
C ARG A 93 15.76 -1.01 -1.40
N ARG A 94 16.22 -0.78 -0.17
CA ARG A 94 17.53 -0.22 0.09
C ARG A 94 18.64 -1.24 -0.14
N TYR A 95 19.72 -0.84 -0.76
CA TYR A 95 20.93 -1.64 -0.98
C TYR A 95 22.02 -1.26 0.02
N THR A 96 22.89 -2.22 0.34
CA THR A 96 24.05 -2.02 1.22
C THR A 96 25.03 -0.99 0.67
N SER A 97 25.11 -0.86 -0.66
CA SER A 97 25.91 0.14 -1.39
C SER A 97 25.43 1.59 -1.21
N GLY A 98 24.30 1.80 -0.50
CA GLY A 98 23.77 3.12 -0.18
C GLY A 98 22.50 3.44 -0.97
N GLY A 99 21.38 3.53 -0.25
CA GLY A 99 20.10 4.00 -0.78
C GLY A 99 19.39 3.03 -1.73
N TYR A 100 18.61 3.59 -2.66
CA TYR A 100 17.68 2.90 -3.55
C TYR A 100 18.23 2.88 -4.98
N THR A 101 19.34 2.16 -5.17
CA THR A 101 20.15 2.22 -6.41
C THR A 101 19.40 1.76 -7.67
N LYS A 102 18.34 0.96 -7.52
CA LYS A 102 17.49 0.46 -8.61
C LYS A 102 16.35 1.40 -9.03
N LEU A 103 16.25 2.61 -8.49
CA LEU A 103 15.31 3.61 -9.01
C LEU A 103 15.63 3.94 -10.47
N ASN A 104 14.68 3.68 -11.35
CA ASN A 104 14.75 3.96 -12.78
C ASN A 104 13.95 5.24 -13.11
N TRP A 105 14.68 6.28 -13.49
CA TRP A 105 14.09 7.59 -13.76
C TRP A 105 13.08 7.61 -14.90
N LYS A 106 13.36 6.92 -16.00
CA LYS A 106 12.47 6.89 -17.17
C LYS A 106 11.17 6.16 -16.84
N GLN A 107 11.28 5.06 -16.10
CA GLN A 107 10.12 4.30 -15.62
C GLN A 107 9.24 5.15 -14.70
N LEU A 108 9.84 5.84 -13.73
CA LEU A 108 9.10 6.71 -12.82
C LEU A 108 8.42 7.88 -13.52
N GLU A 109 9.07 8.50 -14.52
CA GLU A 109 8.45 9.53 -15.37
C GLU A 109 7.25 8.96 -16.15
N TYR A 110 7.42 7.79 -16.74
CA TYR A 110 6.36 7.10 -17.49
C TYR A 110 5.17 6.78 -16.58
N GLN A 111 5.39 6.06 -15.48
CA GLN A 111 4.34 5.69 -14.51
C GLN A 111 3.63 6.93 -13.95
N SER A 112 4.39 7.97 -13.58
CA SER A 112 3.82 9.23 -13.08
C SER A 112 3.05 10.04 -14.13
N SER A 113 3.22 9.74 -15.43
CA SER A 113 2.42 10.34 -16.49
C SER A 113 1.10 9.61 -16.74
N LYS A 114 1.01 8.34 -16.32
CA LYS A 114 -0.18 7.47 -16.46
C LYS A 114 -1.12 7.58 -15.26
N VAL A 115 -0.56 7.77 -14.07
CA VAL A 115 -1.30 7.79 -12.80
C VAL A 115 -1.13 9.14 -12.13
N SER A 116 -2.25 9.80 -11.82
CA SER A 116 -2.27 11.15 -11.25
C SER A 116 -1.55 11.25 -9.90
N ASN A 117 -1.59 10.18 -9.10
CA ASN A 117 -1.00 10.09 -7.77
C ASN A 117 -0.06 8.89 -7.61
N HIS A 118 0.85 8.69 -8.57
CA HIS A 118 1.84 7.61 -8.50
C HIS A 118 2.80 7.77 -7.30
N GLN A 119 3.08 6.69 -6.56
CA GLN A 119 3.94 6.73 -5.37
C GLN A 119 4.98 5.62 -5.39
N ILE A 120 6.08 5.83 -4.66
CA ILE A 120 7.17 4.86 -4.52
C ILE A 120 7.13 4.30 -3.10
N LEU A 121 7.10 2.99 -2.96
CA LEU A 121 7.20 2.28 -1.69
C LEU A 121 8.66 1.86 -1.45
N LEU A 122 9.28 2.48 -0.46
CA LEU A 122 10.68 2.30 -0.10
C LEU A 122 10.82 1.37 1.11
N TYR A 123 11.49 0.23 0.91
CA TYR A 123 11.83 -0.71 1.98
C TYR A 123 13.22 -0.44 2.54
N ASP A 124 13.34 -0.38 3.86
CA ASP A 124 14.62 -0.31 4.57
C ASP A 124 14.77 -1.54 5.47
N ASN A 125 15.99 -2.11 5.49
CA ASN A 125 16.28 -3.28 6.31
C ASN A 125 16.54 -2.91 7.77
N GLN A 126 16.57 -1.61 8.09
CA GLN A 126 16.62 -1.07 9.43
C GLN A 126 15.46 -0.08 9.62
N PRO A 127 14.80 -0.08 10.79
CA PRO A 127 13.78 0.90 11.10
C PRO A 127 14.31 2.33 10.98
N THR A 128 13.43 3.26 10.59
CA THR A 128 13.77 4.68 10.45
C THR A 128 12.60 5.56 10.87
N ASP A 129 12.95 6.71 11.43
CA ASP A 129 12.07 7.79 11.86
C ASP A 129 12.06 8.99 10.90
N ALA A 130 12.68 8.84 9.72
CA ALA A 130 12.92 9.94 8.78
C ALA A 130 11.64 10.69 8.37
N CYS A 131 10.49 10.01 8.37
CA CYS A 131 9.18 10.56 8.01
C CYS A 131 8.36 11.10 9.20
N VAL A 132 8.87 11.05 10.44
CA VAL A 132 8.12 11.50 11.64
C VAL A 132 7.68 12.95 11.53
N ILE A 133 8.52 13.83 10.99
CA ILE A 133 8.15 15.25 10.79
C ILE A 133 6.91 15.38 9.90
N ASN A 134 6.73 14.51 8.90
CA ASN A 134 5.55 14.55 8.05
C ASN A 134 4.30 14.04 8.78
N LEU A 135 4.44 13.05 9.68
CA LEU A 135 3.33 12.66 10.57
C LEU A 135 2.90 13.83 11.45
N LEU A 136 3.84 14.56 12.05
CA LEU A 136 3.50 15.75 12.86
C LEU A 136 2.72 16.79 12.05
N LYS A 137 3.09 17.01 10.78
CA LYS A 137 2.37 17.89 9.86
C LYS A 137 0.96 17.39 9.52
N GLN A 138 0.68 16.09 9.66
CA GLN A 138 -0.67 15.52 9.54
C GLN A 138 -1.49 15.62 10.83
N GLY A 139 -0.99 16.36 11.84
CA GLY A 139 -1.71 16.58 13.10
C GLY A 139 -1.35 15.59 14.21
N PHE A 140 -0.35 14.73 14.03
CA PHE A 140 0.13 13.91 15.14
C PHE A 140 0.83 14.78 16.19
N CYS A 141 0.45 14.55 17.44
CA CYS A 141 0.98 15.25 18.59
C CYS A 141 2.24 14.54 19.12
N HIS A 142 3.40 15.20 19.08
CA HIS A 142 4.66 14.63 19.59
C HIS A 142 4.72 14.54 21.12
N LEU A 143 3.91 15.33 21.82
CA LEU A 143 3.81 15.36 23.29
C LEU A 143 2.84 14.31 23.84
N CYS A 144 2.04 13.71 22.96
CA CYS A 144 1.07 12.69 23.30
C CYS A 144 1.79 11.34 23.23
N PHE A 145 1.95 10.68 24.37
CA PHE A 145 2.68 9.41 24.47
C PHE A 145 2.16 8.42 23.42
N SER A 146 3.08 7.93 22.57
CA SER A 146 2.86 7.12 21.36
C SER A 146 2.36 7.88 20.12
N ILE A 147 3.27 8.52 19.37
CA ILE A 147 2.97 8.75 17.95
C ILE A 147 3.02 7.34 17.31
N PRO A 148 1.90 6.81 16.78
CA PRO A 148 1.96 5.58 16.01
C PRO A 148 2.88 5.80 14.80
N TYR A 149 3.56 4.75 14.33
CA TYR A 149 4.42 4.82 13.14
C TYR A 149 5.74 5.62 13.29
N GLN A 150 6.24 5.85 14.52
CA GLN A 150 7.50 6.59 14.75
C GLN A 150 8.73 5.95 14.12
N SER A 151 8.73 4.63 14.01
CA SER A 151 9.83 3.85 13.47
C SER A 151 9.23 2.83 12.52
N THR A 152 9.60 2.91 11.25
CA THR A 152 9.03 2.06 10.20
C THR A 152 10.12 1.54 9.27
N GLN A 153 9.85 0.42 8.61
CA GLN A 153 10.70 -0.14 7.57
C GLN A 153 10.11 0.02 6.16
N ALA A 154 8.93 0.63 6.03
CA ALA A 154 8.23 0.80 4.76
C ALA A 154 7.67 2.23 4.66
N ILE A 155 8.23 3.03 3.74
CA ILE A 155 7.84 4.44 3.56
C ILE A 155 7.34 4.65 2.15
N VAL A 156 6.20 5.32 2.01
CA VAL A 156 5.63 5.71 0.73
C VAL A 156 5.94 7.17 0.45
N VAL A 157 6.55 7.44 -0.70
CA VAL A 157 6.94 8.79 -1.14
C VAL A 157 6.22 9.14 -2.44
N PRO A 158 5.66 10.35 -2.60
CA PRO A 158 5.14 10.80 -3.88
C PRO A 158 6.20 10.77 -4.97
N THR A 159 5.91 10.15 -6.10
CA THR A 159 6.85 10.05 -7.23
C THR A 159 7.33 11.41 -7.73
N PRO A 160 6.47 12.45 -7.84
CA PRO A 160 6.90 13.78 -8.24
C PRO A 160 8.01 14.36 -7.35
N HIS A 161 8.01 14.08 -6.04
CA HIS A 161 9.06 14.55 -5.13
C HIS A 161 10.39 13.87 -5.42
N VAL A 162 10.38 12.56 -5.68
CA VAL A 162 11.59 11.80 -5.99
C VAL A 162 12.14 12.21 -7.37
N LEU A 163 11.27 12.43 -8.35
CA LEU A 163 11.64 12.93 -9.68
C LEU A 163 12.25 14.33 -9.62
N ALA A 164 11.70 15.24 -8.80
CA ALA A 164 12.24 16.58 -8.62
C ALA A 164 13.65 16.56 -8.01
N LEU A 165 13.91 15.67 -7.04
CA LEU A 165 15.21 15.58 -6.38
C LEU A 165 16.25 14.77 -7.15
N ARG A 166 15.83 13.86 -8.05
CA ARG A 166 16.70 12.89 -8.75
C ARG A 166 17.68 12.17 -7.83
N SER A 167 17.26 11.89 -6.60
CA SER A 167 18.12 11.33 -5.56
C SER A 167 17.77 9.88 -5.30
N ARG A 168 18.79 9.02 -5.26
CA ARG A 168 18.67 7.63 -4.80
C ARG A 168 19.09 7.43 -3.35
N ALA A 169 19.51 8.47 -2.65
CA ALA A 169 20.00 8.36 -1.27
C ALA A 169 18.86 8.05 -0.28
N LYS A 170 19.17 7.36 0.82
CA LYS A 170 18.23 7.05 1.92
C LYS A 170 17.45 8.26 2.42
N LYS A 171 18.02 9.46 2.33
CA LYS A 171 17.37 10.72 2.75
C LYS A 171 16.02 10.99 2.09
N ILE A 172 15.70 10.38 0.94
CA ILE A 172 14.38 10.56 0.30
C ILE A 172 13.23 10.01 1.17
N ASN A 173 13.53 9.17 2.17
CA ASN A 173 12.56 8.69 3.14
C ASN A 173 11.87 9.82 3.92
N SER A 174 12.54 10.96 4.11
CA SER A 174 11.96 12.10 4.82
C SER A 174 10.87 12.85 4.04
N LEU A 175 10.63 12.48 2.79
CA LEU A 175 9.61 13.07 1.93
C LEU A 175 8.28 12.30 1.97
N GLY A 176 8.28 11.14 2.62
CA GLY A 176 7.16 10.21 2.62
C GLY A 176 6.42 10.13 3.94
N LEU A 177 5.55 9.12 3.99
CA LEU A 177 4.79 8.69 5.15
C LEU A 177 4.91 7.16 5.30
N PRO A 178 4.80 6.61 6.52
CA PRO A 178 4.78 5.15 6.73
C PRO A 178 3.68 4.46 5.91
N LEU A 179 3.97 3.27 5.39
CA LEU A 179 3.00 2.49 4.60
C LEU A 179 1.73 2.19 5.41
N ALA A 180 1.87 1.82 6.69
CA ALA A 180 0.73 1.55 7.55
C ALA A 180 -0.19 2.78 7.69
N TYR A 181 0.39 3.97 7.87
CA TYR A 181 -0.37 5.21 7.90
C TYR A 181 -1.09 5.48 6.57
N LYS A 182 -0.41 5.27 5.44
CA LYS A 182 -1.01 5.43 4.11
C LYS A 182 -2.20 4.51 3.92
N ILE A 183 -2.09 3.23 4.26
CA ILE A 183 -3.19 2.28 4.17
C ILE A 183 -4.34 2.72 5.09
N CYS A 184 -4.09 2.84 6.40
CA CYS A 184 -5.13 3.01 7.40
C CYS A 184 -5.80 4.39 7.37
N CYS A 185 -5.03 5.45 7.12
CA CYS A 185 -5.49 6.83 7.30
C CYS A 185 -5.66 7.59 5.99
N ARG A 186 -5.19 7.04 4.85
CA ARG A 186 -5.36 7.68 3.55
C ARG A 186 -6.21 6.80 2.63
N TYR A 187 -5.71 5.65 2.23
CA TYR A 187 -6.34 4.80 1.23
C TYR A 187 -7.71 4.27 1.67
N LEU A 188 -7.84 3.69 2.87
CA LEU A 188 -9.12 3.17 3.36
C LEU A 188 -10.20 4.26 3.54
N GLN A 189 -9.80 5.54 3.56
CA GLN A 189 -10.73 6.67 3.61
C GLN A 189 -11.03 7.26 2.22
N GLY A 190 -10.50 6.66 1.15
CA GLY A 190 -10.61 7.20 -0.20
C GLY A 190 -9.65 8.35 -0.50
N LEU A 191 -8.77 8.70 0.43
CA LEU A 191 -7.75 9.73 0.21
C LEU A 191 -6.60 9.10 -0.58
N ASP A 192 -6.00 9.91 -1.47
CA ASP A 192 -4.87 9.51 -2.30
C ASP A 192 -5.16 8.36 -3.29
N LEU A 193 -6.44 8.04 -3.55
CA LEU A 193 -6.84 7.12 -4.61
C LEU A 193 -7.05 7.84 -5.95
N ASP A 194 -6.83 7.14 -7.04
CA ASP A 194 -7.29 7.51 -8.38
C ASP A 194 -8.66 6.88 -8.64
N PHE A 195 -9.63 7.69 -9.07
CA PHE A 195 -11.02 7.27 -9.31
C PHE A 195 -11.35 7.18 -10.82
N SER A 196 -10.34 7.23 -11.68
CA SER A 196 -10.51 6.98 -13.11
C SER A 196 -11.14 5.60 -13.34
N SER A 197 -12.30 5.59 -14.00
CA SER A 197 -13.00 4.35 -14.35
C SER A 197 -12.14 3.45 -15.23
N GLN A 198 -11.29 4.03 -16.09
CA GLN A 198 -10.36 3.29 -16.93
C GLN A 198 -9.31 2.57 -16.06
N LEU A 199 -8.62 3.27 -15.16
CA LEU A 199 -7.57 2.66 -14.32
C LEU A 199 -8.14 1.59 -13.38
N VAL A 200 -9.34 1.83 -12.83
CA VAL A 200 -10.05 0.83 -12.03
C VAL A 200 -10.36 -0.42 -12.89
N SER A 201 -10.94 -0.24 -14.08
CA SER A 201 -11.26 -1.33 -15.00
C SER A 201 -10.00 -2.12 -15.43
N ASP A 202 -8.89 -1.43 -15.70
CA ASP A 202 -7.64 -2.07 -16.12
C ASP A 202 -7.07 -2.97 -15.02
N VAL A 203 -7.11 -2.49 -13.77
CA VAL A 203 -6.69 -3.28 -12.60
C VAL A 203 -7.64 -4.46 -12.36
N GLN A 204 -8.96 -4.25 -12.44
CA GLN A 204 -9.95 -5.31 -12.26
C GLN A 204 -9.83 -6.41 -13.31
N SER A 205 -9.64 -6.04 -14.59
CA SER A 205 -9.51 -7.00 -15.69
C SER A 205 -8.15 -7.71 -15.74
N GLY A 206 -7.14 -7.15 -15.06
CA GLY A 206 -5.79 -7.71 -14.99
C GLY A 206 -5.08 -7.65 -16.35
N VAL A 207 -5.22 -6.55 -17.09
CA VAL A 207 -4.61 -6.35 -18.42
C VAL A 207 -3.10 -6.69 -18.40
N LEU A 208 -2.53 -7.05 -19.56
CA LEU A 208 -1.12 -7.46 -19.72
C LEU A 208 -0.09 -6.46 -19.14
N ASP A 209 -0.49 -5.20 -18.98
CA ASP A 209 0.31 -4.10 -18.40
C ASP A 209 -0.04 -3.86 -16.91
N GLY A 210 -0.54 -4.91 -16.26
CA GLY A 210 -1.12 -4.88 -14.92
C GLY A 210 -0.07 -4.95 -13.80
N VAL A 211 -0.53 -4.65 -12.59
CA VAL A 211 0.31 -4.73 -11.38
C VAL A 211 0.60 -6.17 -10.99
N LYS A 212 1.81 -6.44 -10.48
CA LYS A 212 2.18 -7.78 -10.00
C LYS A 212 1.39 -8.18 -8.76
N TYR A 213 1.16 -7.25 -7.85
CA TYR A 213 0.41 -7.49 -6.61
C TYR A 213 -0.83 -6.61 -6.54
N LEU A 214 -1.92 -7.19 -6.04
CA LEU A 214 -3.19 -6.51 -5.87
C LEU A 214 -3.69 -6.72 -4.43
N LEU A 215 -3.82 -5.64 -3.67
CA LEU A 215 -4.58 -5.61 -2.43
C LEU A 215 -5.99 -5.11 -2.73
N VAL A 216 -7.00 -5.87 -2.33
CA VAL A 216 -8.41 -5.52 -2.52
C VAL A 216 -9.02 -5.26 -1.14
N ALA A 217 -9.67 -4.12 -0.94
CA ALA A 217 -10.37 -3.81 0.31
C ALA A 217 -11.78 -3.27 0.03
N HIS A 218 -12.76 -3.78 0.77
CA HIS A 218 -14.10 -3.19 0.84
C HIS A 218 -14.23 -2.52 2.22
N VAL A 219 -14.50 -1.22 2.22
CA VAL A 219 -14.74 -0.43 3.43
C VAL A 219 -16.19 0.04 3.43
N ALA A 220 -16.92 -0.27 4.50
CA ALA A 220 -18.32 0.07 4.67
C ALA A 220 -18.47 1.07 5.82
N GLN A 221 -19.06 2.25 5.55
CA GLN A 221 -19.20 3.34 6.52
C GLN A 221 -20.58 3.36 7.17
N GLY A 222 -20.62 3.47 8.50
CA GLY A 222 -21.86 3.45 9.28
C GLY A 222 -22.57 2.08 9.22
N ASP A 223 -23.88 2.08 9.46
CA ASP A 223 -24.72 0.86 9.45
C ASP A 223 -25.04 0.43 8.00
N THR A 224 -24.00 0.15 7.22
CA THR A 224 -24.10 -0.40 5.85
C THR A 224 -23.90 -1.91 5.86
N ASP A 225 -24.18 -2.56 4.72
CA ASP A 225 -24.01 -4.01 4.56
C ASP A 225 -22.59 -4.45 4.94
N GLU A 226 -22.45 -5.69 5.45
CA GLU A 226 -21.15 -6.23 5.83
C GLU A 226 -20.18 -6.21 4.65
N PRO A 227 -18.97 -5.65 4.83
CA PRO A 227 -18.00 -5.59 3.76
C PRO A 227 -17.53 -6.99 3.40
N THR A 228 -17.51 -7.27 2.10
CA THR A 228 -16.95 -8.49 1.53
C THR A 228 -16.10 -8.15 0.33
N THR A 229 -14.94 -8.81 0.19
CA THR A 229 -14.10 -8.68 -1.01
C THR A 229 -14.71 -9.36 -2.23
N GLN A 230 -15.74 -10.20 -2.05
CA GLN A 230 -16.46 -10.82 -3.16
C GLN A 230 -17.28 -9.82 -3.99
N SER A 231 -17.63 -8.65 -3.41
CA SER A 231 -18.33 -7.59 -4.14
C SER A 231 -17.40 -6.77 -5.04
N ILE A 232 -16.10 -7.04 -5.03
CA ILE A 232 -15.12 -6.38 -5.87
C ILE A 232 -14.72 -7.35 -6.98
N GLU A 233 -15.19 -7.07 -8.19
CA GLU A 233 -14.90 -7.91 -9.35
C GLU A 233 -13.43 -7.75 -9.74
N ILE A 234 -12.71 -8.87 -9.77
CA ILE A 234 -11.34 -8.98 -10.27
C ILE A 234 -11.24 -10.23 -11.14
N ASN A 235 -10.34 -10.21 -12.12
CA ASN A 235 -10.08 -11.34 -12.98
C ASN A 235 -9.32 -12.45 -12.22
N ARG A 236 -10.06 -13.44 -11.72
CA ARG A 236 -9.51 -14.57 -10.94
C ARG A 236 -8.70 -15.58 -11.77
N GLU A 237 -8.76 -15.51 -13.09
CA GLU A 237 -7.89 -16.31 -13.96
C GLU A 237 -6.48 -15.71 -14.02
N ARG A 238 -6.37 -14.38 -13.88
CA ARG A 238 -5.09 -13.65 -13.90
C ARG A 238 -4.53 -13.40 -12.51
N TYR A 239 -5.40 -13.15 -11.52
CA TYR A 239 -5.02 -12.91 -10.14
C TYR A 239 -5.28 -14.13 -9.26
N ARG A 240 -4.20 -14.74 -8.78
CA ARG A 240 -4.27 -15.79 -7.77
C ARG A 240 -4.22 -15.21 -6.38
N ARG A 241 -5.15 -15.64 -5.53
CA ARG A 241 -5.18 -15.25 -4.12
C ARG A 241 -3.88 -15.68 -3.43
N LEU A 242 -3.29 -14.80 -2.62
CA LEU A 242 -2.18 -15.17 -1.76
C LEU A 242 -2.64 -16.21 -0.74
N PRO A 243 -1.86 -17.27 -0.48
CA PRO A 243 -2.27 -18.33 0.42
C PRO A 243 -2.38 -17.83 1.86
N TYR A 244 -3.35 -18.40 2.58
CA TYR A 244 -3.34 -18.37 4.04
C TYR A 244 -2.35 -19.42 4.53
N ASN A 245 -1.42 -19.01 5.40
CA ASN A 245 -0.75 -19.97 6.25
C ASN A 245 -1.70 -20.17 7.43
N ASP A 246 -2.47 -21.25 7.42
CA ASP A 246 -3.13 -21.75 8.62
C ASP A 246 -2.01 -22.19 9.57
N ARG A 247 -1.47 -21.25 10.35
CA ARG A 247 -0.58 -21.59 11.46
C ARG A 247 -1.46 -22.11 12.59
N ASN A 248 -1.57 -23.44 12.65
CA ASN A 248 -1.86 -24.20 13.87
C ASN A 248 -0.86 -23.85 14.98
#